data_AF-H9FG79-F1
#
_entry.id   AF-H9FG79-F1
#
_cell.length_a   1.000
_cell.length_b   1.000
_cell.length_c   1.000
_cell.angle_alpha   90.00
_cell.angle_beta   90.00
_cell.angle_gamma   90.00
#
_symmetry.space_group_name_H-M   'P 1'
#
loop_
_entity.id
_entity.type
_entity.pdbx_description
1 polymer ?
#
loop_
_entity_poly.entity_id
_entity_poly.type
_entity_poly.pdbx_seq_one_letter_code
_entity_poly.pdbx_strand_id
1 'polypeptide(L)'
;MLQLFIGTAADRLLRPHAFYQVHRITGKTVSTTSHEAILSNTKVLEIPLLPENSMRAVIDCAGILKLRNSDIELRKGETDIGRKNTRVRLVFRVHVPQPSGRTLSPQVASNPIECSQRSAQELPL
;
A
#
# COMPACT_ATOMS: atom_id res chain seq x y z
N MET A 1 1.07 16.23 0.74
CA MET A 1 0.51 15.01 1.34
C MET A 1 1.24 13.81 0.75
N LEU A 2 1.66 12.86 1.60
CA LEU A 2 2.15 11.56 1.17
C LEU A 2 0.97 10.60 1.02
N GLN A 3 0.85 10.00 -0.15
CA GLN A 3 -0.07 8.92 -0.43
C GLN A 3 0.65 7.58 -0.30
N LEU A 4 0.01 6.64 0.40
CA LEU A 4 0.47 5.28 0.59
C LEU A 4 -0.61 4.30 0.14
N PHE A 5 -0.27 3.37 -0.75
CA PHE A 5 -1.16 2.27 -1.13
C PHE A 5 -0.38 0.97 -1.32
N ILE A 6 -1.11 -0.15 -1.42
CA ILE A 6 -0.51 -1.46 -1.64
C ILE A 6 -0.46 -1.75 -3.13
N GLY A 7 0.74 -1.99 -3.64
CA GLY A 7 1.01 -2.27 -5.04
C GLY A 7 1.41 -3.73 -5.30
N THR A 8 1.40 -4.10 -6.58
CA THR A 8 1.96 -5.35 -7.10
C THR A 8 3.46 -5.45 -6.82
N ALA A 9 3.95 -6.65 -6.55
CA ALA A 9 5.39 -6.89 -6.38
C ALA A 9 6.16 -7.09 -7.70
N ALA A 10 5.47 -7.13 -8.84
CA ALA A 10 6.06 -7.37 -10.16
C ALA A 10 7.02 -6.24 -10.57
N ASP A 11 8.19 -6.60 -11.10
CA ASP A 11 9.26 -5.62 -11.39
C ASP A 11 8.98 -4.72 -12.61
N ARG A 12 8.15 -5.19 -13.56
CA ARG A 12 7.90 -4.46 -14.81
C ARG A 12 6.81 -3.40 -14.70
N LEU A 13 5.79 -3.60 -13.86
CA LEU A 13 4.64 -2.71 -13.83
C LEU A 13 3.99 -2.63 -12.46
N LEU A 14 4.21 -1.51 -11.79
CA LEU A 14 3.63 -1.21 -10.50
C LEU A 14 2.19 -0.74 -10.66
N ARG A 15 1.24 -1.51 -10.13
CA ARG A 15 -0.19 -1.18 -10.10
C ARG A 15 -0.75 -1.43 -8.71
N PRO A 16 -1.88 -0.82 -8.32
CA PRO A 16 -2.60 -1.20 -7.11
C PRO A 16 -2.86 -2.72 -7.06
N HIS A 17 -2.63 -3.34 -5.90
CA HIS A 17 -2.84 -4.76 -5.74
C HIS A 17 -4.34 -5.08 -5.67
N ALA A 18 -4.80 -6.07 -6.42
CA ALA A 18 -6.23 -6.40 -6.47
C ALA A 18 -6.74 -7.08 -5.18
N PHE A 19 -5.90 -7.89 -4.56
CA PHE A 19 -6.24 -8.73 -3.40
C PHE A 19 -5.74 -8.18 -2.06
N TYR A 20 -5.01 -7.05 -2.06
CA TYR A 20 -4.49 -6.43 -0.85
C TYR A 20 -4.72 -4.92 -0.90
N GLN A 21 -5.15 -4.35 0.21
CA GLN A 21 -5.36 -2.91 0.36
C GLN A 21 -4.62 -2.40 1.58
N VAL A 22 -4.32 -1.10 1.58
CA VAL A 22 -3.81 -0.44 2.78
C VAL A 22 -4.92 -0.39 3.81
N HIS A 23 -4.59 -0.57 5.08
CA HIS A 23 -5.53 -0.44 6.17
C HIS A 23 -5.01 0.62 7.15
N ARG A 24 -5.84 1.61 7.46
CA ARG A 24 -5.49 2.62 8.47
C ARG A 24 -5.49 1.98 9.86
N ILE A 25 -4.36 2.07 10.55
CA ILE A 25 -4.21 1.64 11.93
C ILE A 25 -4.40 2.84 12.85
N THR A 26 -5.14 2.63 13.93
CA THR A 26 -5.31 3.60 15.03
C THR A 26 -4.99 2.92 16.35
N GLY A 27 -4.52 3.69 17.34
CA GLY A 27 -4.22 3.16 18.66
C GLY A 27 -3.35 4.11 19.46
N LYS A 28 -3.19 3.82 20.76
CA LYS A 28 -2.39 4.65 21.68
C LYS A 28 -0.90 4.71 21.31
N THR A 29 -0.40 3.68 20.62
CA THR A 29 0.99 3.57 20.16
C THR A 29 1.20 4.11 18.75
N VAL A 30 0.14 4.52 18.05
CA VAL A 30 0.23 5.09 16.71
C VAL A 30 0.37 6.60 16.85
N SER A 31 1.53 7.11 16.46
CA SER A 31 1.87 8.53 16.57
C SER A 31 1.58 9.31 15.29
N THR A 32 1.62 8.65 14.13
CA THR A 32 1.45 9.33 12.85
C THR A 32 -0.02 9.53 12.51
N THR A 33 -0.43 10.79 12.37
CA THR A 33 -1.76 11.12 11.87
C THR A 33 -1.90 10.66 10.42
N SER A 34 -3.03 10.04 10.10
CA SER A 34 -3.33 9.58 8.75
C SER A 34 -4.83 9.59 8.47
N HIS A 35 -5.16 9.74 7.20
CA HIS A 35 -6.52 9.76 6.67
C HIS A 35 -6.68 8.69 5.58
N GLU A 36 -7.79 7.96 5.59
CA GLU A 36 -8.07 6.96 4.55
C GLU A 36 -8.95 7.59 3.47
N ALA A 37 -8.56 7.43 2.20
CA ALA A 37 -9.31 7.89 1.05
C ALA A 37 -9.44 6.77 0.00
N ILE A 38 -10.42 6.90 -0.90
CA ILE A 38 -10.57 6.01 -2.06
C ILE A 38 -10.31 6.82 -3.33
N LEU A 39 -9.27 6.45 -4.07
CA LEU A 39 -8.90 7.05 -5.35
C LEU A 39 -8.96 5.99 -6.44
N SER A 40 -9.82 6.18 -7.44
CA SER A 40 -9.98 5.24 -8.56
C SER A 40 -10.14 3.77 -8.10
N ASN A 41 -11.03 3.53 -7.13
CA ASN A 41 -11.27 2.22 -6.50
C ASN A 41 -10.08 1.61 -5.75
N THR A 42 -9.01 2.38 -5.54
CA THR A 42 -7.86 2.00 -4.71
C THR A 42 -7.96 2.73 -3.38
N LYS A 43 -7.88 1.97 -2.29
CA LYS A 43 -7.75 2.55 -0.96
C LYS A 43 -6.34 3.13 -0.78
N VAL A 44 -6.27 4.38 -0.37
CA VAL A 44 -5.03 5.15 -0.19
C VAL A 44 -5.02 5.72 1.22
N LEU A 45 -3.87 5.66 1.88
CA LEU A 45 -3.63 6.31 3.15
C LEU A 45 -2.87 7.61 2.90
N GLU A 46 -3.42 8.73 3.36
CA GLU A 46 -2.85 10.05 3.25
C GLU A 46 -2.19 10.46 4.57
N ILE A 47 -0.92 10.83 4.48
CA ILE A 47 -0.05 11.13 5.63
C ILE A 47 0.54 12.54 5.41
N PRO A 48 0.36 13.48 6.36
CA PRO A 48 0.88 14.83 6.23
C PRO A 48 2.41 14.78 6.21
N LEU A 49 3.00 15.50 5.24
CA LEU A 49 4.42 15.80 5.21
C LEU A 49 4.56 17.29 5.49
N LEU A 50 5.35 17.60 6.50
CA LEU A 50 5.51 18.93 7.06
C LEU A 50 6.98 19.35 6.94
N PRO A 51 7.29 20.57 6.46
CA PRO A 51 8.65 21.07 6.38
C PRO A 51 9.37 21.08 7.74
N GLU A 52 8.63 21.31 8.83
CA GLU A 52 9.13 21.34 10.20
C GLU A 52 9.77 20.00 10.60
N ASN A 53 9.30 18.90 10.00
CA ASN A 53 9.82 17.55 10.19
C ASN A 53 10.74 17.12 9.04
N SER A 54 11.36 18.06 8.32
CA SER A 54 12.23 17.78 7.18
C SER A 54 11.57 16.92 6.10
N MET A 55 10.27 17.09 5.88
CA MET A 55 9.48 16.27 4.95
C MET A 55 9.59 14.76 5.22
N ARG A 56 9.78 14.37 6.48
CA ARG A 56 9.86 12.98 6.93
C ARG A 56 8.59 12.57 7.66
N ALA A 57 8.14 11.34 7.40
CA ALA A 57 7.10 10.68 8.18
C ALA A 57 7.58 9.28 8.60
N VAL A 58 7.20 8.86 9.81
CA VAL A 58 7.28 7.47 10.25
C VAL A 58 5.99 6.77 9.83
N ILE A 59 6.07 5.53 9.36
CA ILE A 59 4.89 4.78 8.91
C ILE A 59 4.53 3.74 9.96
N ASP A 60 3.85 4.18 11.02
CA ASP A 60 3.30 3.35 12.11
C ASP A 60 1.76 3.20 12.03
N CYS A 61 1.13 3.84 11.05
CA CYS A 61 -0.31 3.94 10.89
C CYS A 61 -0.88 3.09 9.73
N ALA A 62 -0.08 2.21 9.12
CA ALA A 62 -0.46 1.44 7.94
C ALA A 62 -0.33 -0.07 8.16
N GLY A 63 -1.42 -0.79 7.92
CA GLY A 63 -1.47 -2.24 7.82
C GLY A 63 -1.76 -2.71 6.39
N ILE A 64 -1.65 -4.02 6.18
CA ILE A 64 -1.96 -4.69 4.90
C ILE A 64 -3.19 -5.56 5.11
N LEU A 65 -4.29 -5.25 4.43
CA LEU A 65 -5.55 -5.99 4.50
C LEU A 65 -5.65 -6.95 3.31
N LYS A 66 -5.76 -8.26 3.58
CA LYS A 66 -6.09 -9.27 2.58
C LYS A 66 -7.59 -9.24 2.30
N LEU A 67 -7.96 -9.08 1.03
CA LEU A 67 -9.33 -9.22 0.57
C LEU A 67 -9.64 -10.68 0.24
N ARG A 68 -10.88 -11.12 0.43
CA ARG A 68 -11.30 -12.48 0.09
C ARG A 68 -11.23 -12.68 -1.43
N ASN A 69 -10.62 -13.80 -1.88
CA ASN A 69 -10.40 -14.05 -3.30
C ASN A 69 -11.70 -14.06 -4.11
N SER A 70 -12.72 -14.78 -3.62
CA SER A 70 -14.04 -14.87 -4.27
C SER A 70 -14.64 -13.50 -4.61
N ASP A 71 -14.46 -12.51 -3.71
CA ASP A 71 -15.05 -11.19 -3.85
C ASP A 71 -14.30 -10.33 -4.89
N ILE A 72 -13.02 -10.65 -5.16
CA ILE A 72 -12.23 -10.01 -6.22
C ILE A 72 -12.52 -10.66 -7.55
N GLU A 73 -12.51 -11.99 -7.58
CA GLU A 73 -12.72 -12.80 -8.79
C GLU A 73 -14.09 -12.51 -9.39
N LEU A 74 -15.14 -12.42 -8.55
CA LEU A 74 -16.48 -12.03 -8.97
C LEU A 74 -16.54 -10.62 -9.59
N ARG A 75 -15.79 -9.66 -9.03
CA ARG A 75 -15.76 -8.27 -9.55
C ARG A 75 -14.96 -8.12 -10.83
N LYS A 76 -13.97 -8.98 -11.07
CA LYS A 76 -13.08 -8.91 -12.24
C LYS A 76 -13.44 -9.88 -13.36
N GLY A 77 -14.25 -10.90 -13.09
CA GLY A 77 -14.55 -11.95 -14.05
C GLY A 77 -13.37 -12.89 -14.34
N GLU A 78 -12.40 -12.98 -13.41
CA GLU A 78 -11.19 -13.80 -13.56
C GLU A 78 -11.05 -14.70 -12.33
N THR A 79 -10.89 -16.02 -12.52
CA THR A 79 -10.77 -17.02 -11.44
C THR A 79 -9.32 -17.43 -11.17
N ASP A 80 -9.00 -17.88 -9.95
CA ASP A 80 -7.71 -18.45 -9.50
C ASP A 80 -6.48 -17.51 -9.48
N ILE A 81 -6.60 -16.24 -9.87
CA ILE A 81 -5.47 -15.28 -9.88
C ILE A 81 -4.95 -14.98 -8.46
N GLY A 82 -5.85 -14.93 -7.48
CA GLY A 82 -5.49 -14.53 -6.11
C GLY A 82 -4.68 -15.57 -5.33
N ARG A 83 -4.67 -16.82 -5.79
CA ARG A 83 -4.15 -17.96 -5.02
C ARG A 83 -2.62 -18.00 -4.91
N LYS A 84 -1.91 -17.37 -5.85
CA LYS A 84 -0.43 -17.38 -5.92
C LYS A 84 0.21 -16.00 -5.72
N ASN A 85 -0.60 -14.95 -5.54
CA ASN A 85 -0.11 -13.57 -5.52
C ASN A 85 -0.17 -13.00 -4.10
N THR A 86 0.75 -13.45 -3.26
CA THR A 86 0.88 -13.06 -1.84
C THR A 86 1.97 -12.01 -1.61
N ARG A 87 2.67 -11.57 -2.66
CA ARG A 87 3.75 -10.59 -2.57
C ARG A 87 3.26 -9.20 -2.97
N VAL A 88 3.51 -8.23 -2.11
CA VAL A 88 3.10 -6.84 -2.33
C VAL A 88 4.27 -5.88 -2.17
N ARG A 89 4.08 -4.62 -2.55
CA ARG A 89 4.99 -3.52 -2.19
C ARG A 89 4.17 -2.39 -1.56
N LEU A 90 4.76 -1.69 -0.59
CA LEU A 90 4.24 -0.38 -0.19
C LEU A 90 4.62 0.62 -1.27
N VAL A 91 3.65 1.40 -1.74
CA VAL A 91 3.87 2.41 -2.78
C VAL A 91 3.60 3.78 -2.19
N PHE A 92 4.62 4.62 -2.26
CA PHE A 92 4.63 5.98 -1.73
C PHE A 92 4.59 6.95 -2.90
N ARG A 93 3.67 7.91 -2.86
CA ARG A 93 3.53 8.94 -3.89
C ARG A 93 3.28 10.30 -3.25
N VAL A 94 3.91 11.34 -3.78
CA VAL A 94 3.61 12.72 -3.40
C VAL A 94 3.22 13.51 -4.63
N HIS A 95 2.33 14.48 -4.48
CA HIS A 95 1.98 15.44 -5.53
C HIS A 95 2.49 16.81 -5.12
N VAL A 96 3.46 17.35 -5.86
CA VAL A 96 4.11 18.62 -5.57
C VAL A 96 3.73 19.64 -6.65
N PRO A 97 2.86 20.61 -6.34
CA PRO A 97 2.54 21.69 -7.27
C PRO A 97 3.79 22.53 -7.54
N GLN A 98 4.02 22.87 -8.80
CA GLN A 98 5.16 23.69 -9.23
C GLN A 98 4.68 25.12 -9.58
N PRO A 99 5.55 26.14 -9.49
CA PRO A 99 5.22 27.51 -9.90
C PRO A 99 4.75 27.63 -11.35
N SER A 100 5.14 26.69 -12.22
CA SER A 100 4.72 26.61 -13.63
C SER A 100 3.27 26.13 -13.83
N GLY A 101 2.53 25.83 -12.75
CA GLY A 101 1.19 25.22 -12.82
C GLY A 101 1.18 23.72 -13.10
N ARG A 102 2.36 23.11 -13.33
CA ARG A 102 2.50 21.64 -13.45
C ARG A 102 2.54 20.99 -12.07
N THR A 103 2.16 19.72 -12.00
CA THR A 103 2.31 18.91 -10.78
C THR A 103 3.39 17.85 -10.99
N LEU A 104 4.44 17.87 -10.17
CA LEU A 104 5.41 16.80 -10.10
C LEU A 104 4.84 15.69 -9.22
N SER A 105 4.91 14.43 -9.67
CA SER A 105 4.36 13.29 -8.93
C SER A 105 5.40 12.18 -8.70
N PRO A 106 6.41 12.39 -7.83
CA PRO A 106 7.39 11.37 -7.49
C PRO A 106 6.71 10.15 -6.86
N GLN A 107 7.17 8.96 -7.22
CA GLN A 107 6.68 7.70 -6.68
C GLN A 107 7.84 6.74 -6.43
N VAL A 108 7.79 6.06 -5.29
CA VAL A 108 8.75 5.02 -4.92
C VAL A 108 8.02 3.81 -4.37
N ALA A 109 8.54 2.61 -4.64
CA ALA A 109 8.04 1.36 -4.10
C ALA A 109 9.05 0.77 -3.12
N SER A 110 8.58 0.17 -2.04
CA SER A 110 9.42 -0.58 -1.11
C SER A 110 9.99 -1.85 -1.76
N ASN A 111 10.84 -2.55 -1.00
CA ASN A 111 11.11 -3.96 -1.25
C ASN A 111 9.81 -4.78 -1.17
N PRO A 112 9.72 -5.92 -1.89
CA PRO A 112 8.59 -6.83 -1.79
C PRO A 112 8.40 -7.36 -0.36
N ILE A 113 7.13 -7.46 0.05
CA ILE A 113 6.70 -8.02 1.33
C ILE A 113 5.92 -9.30 1.04
N GLU A 114 6.29 -10.40 1.69
CA GLU A 114 5.56 -11.67 1.65
C GLU A 114 4.43 -11.62 2.68
N CYS A 115 3.17 -11.74 2.23
CA CYS A 115 1.97 -11.64 3.06
C CYS A 115 1.29 -12.99 3.33
N SER A 116 1.90 -14.11 2.93
CA SER A 116 1.47 -15.44 3.36
C SER A 116 1.81 -15.66 4.84
N GLN A 117 0.98 -16.47 5.50
CA GLN A 117 1.28 -16.91 6.86
C GLN A 117 2.53 -17.78 6.83
N ARG A 118 3.51 -17.46 7.67
CA ARG A 118 4.69 -18.31 7.85
C ARG A 118 4.29 -19.58 8.58
N SER A 119 4.70 -20.73 8.04
CA SER A 119 4.62 -22.01 8.75
C SER A 119 5.50 -21.95 10.00
N ALA A 120 4.95 -22.32 11.16
CA ALA A 120 5.67 -22.25 12.44
C ALA A 120 6.62 -23.45 12.69
N GLN A 121 6.51 -24.50 11.88
CA GLN A 121 7.34 -25.70 11.95
C GLN A 121 8.04 -25.92 10.60
N GLU A 122 9.33 -25.59 10.54
CA GLU A 122 10.23 -26.24 9.60
C GLU A 122 10.69 -27.52 10.32
N LEU A 123 10.31 -28.70 9.81
CA LEU A 123 10.91 -29.95 10.26
C LEU A 123 12.43 -29.82 10.05
N PRO A 124 13.27 -30.11 11.06
CA PRO A 124 14.70 -30.14 10.84
C PRO A 124 15.02 -31.15 9.74
N LEU A 125 15.79 -30.72 8.75
CA LEU A 125 16.33 -31.55 7.68
C LEU A 125 17.21 -32.68 8.25
#